data_AF-K8EI29-F1
#
_entry.id   AF-K8EI29-F1
#
_cell.length_a   1.000
_cell.length_b   1.000
_cell.length_c   1.000
_cell.angle_alpha   90.00
_cell.angle_beta   90.00
_cell.angle_gamma   90.00
#
_symmetry.space_group_name_H-M   'P 1'
#
loop_
_entity.id
_entity.type
_entity.pdbx_description
1 polymer ?
#
loop_
_entity_poly.entity_id
_entity_poly.type
_entity_poly.pdbx_seq_one_letter_code
_entity_poly.pdbx_strand_id
1 'polypeptide(L)'
;MSSGKKALTSKLLHATMTMMRGGGGQQQQQKEQFVKKVVVCGRAKRGLYHGKTVRFGNNVSEDGGNKTRRKWSPNAKRKRLYSEVLNRMVPMQVTAHALKCIDKAGGLDNYVLNTPVAKMMSLKGMELKEKMTRALSEERRRRGEEEGAKEDSNEAEGEEEEEGETKTPKRPPPPRPKTKS
;
A
#
# COMPACT_ATOMS: atom_id res chain seq x y z
N MET A 1 24.99 -36.71 -54.88
CA MET A 1 24.62 -35.35 -54.40
C MET A 1 23.48 -35.56 -53.40
N SER A 2 23.75 -35.61 -52.08
CA SER A 2 23.63 -34.49 -51.12
C SER A 2 22.26 -33.80 -51.25
N SER A 3 21.37 -33.66 -50.26
CA SER A 3 21.40 -33.61 -48.80
C SER A 3 19.94 -33.81 -48.35
N GLY A 4 19.57 -34.59 -47.34
CA GLY A 4 19.73 -34.25 -45.93
C GLY A 4 18.78 -33.12 -45.49
N LYS A 5 17.65 -33.45 -44.86
CA LYS A 5 16.98 -32.63 -43.82
C LYS A 5 15.89 -33.45 -43.11
N LYS A 6 16.24 -33.93 -41.91
CA LYS A 6 15.31 -34.41 -40.88
C LYS A 6 14.63 -33.18 -40.26
N ALA A 7 13.33 -33.22 -40.03
CA ALA A 7 12.67 -32.28 -39.13
C ALA A 7 11.84 -33.05 -38.11
N LEU A 8 12.37 -33.07 -36.88
CA LEU A 8 11.70 -33.49 -35.67
C LEU A 8 10.54 -32.53 -35.37
N THR A 9 9.30 -33.01 -35.43
CA THR A 9 8.17 -32.35 -34.77
C THR A 9 7.29 -33.36 -34.03
N SER A 10 7.89 -34.31 -33.32
CA SER A 10 7.20 -35.16 -32.31
C SER A 10 7.67 -34.87 -30.87
N LYS A 11 8.21 -33.67 -30.63
CA LYS A 11 8.53 -33.15 -29.29
C LYS A 11 7.61 -31.99 -28.85
N LEU A 12 6.63 -31.61 -29.67
CA LEU A 12 5.69 -30.52 -29.33
C LEU A 12 4.36 -30.99 -28.74
N LEU A 13 4.02 -32.28 -28.84
CA LEU A 13 2.72 -32.80 -28.38
C LEU A 13 2.79 -33.64 -27.09
N HIS A 14 3.98 -33.86 -26.53
CA HIS A 14 4.17 -34.52 -25.23
C HIS A 14 4.60 -33.56 -24.12
N ALA A 15 4.73 -32.26 -24.40
CA ALA A 15 4.91 -31.21 -23.39
C ALA A 15 3.56 -30.69 -22.84
N THR A 16 2.46 -31.36 -23.16
CA THR A 16 1.09 -31.08 -22.68
C THR A 16 0.66 -31.98 -21.51
N MET A 17 1.50 -32.95 -21.11
CA MET A 17 1.25 -33.80 -19.96
C MET A 17 2.50 -33.90 -19.11
N THR A 18 2.42 -33.44 -17.85
CA THR A 18 3.44 -33.63 -16.81
C THR A 18 4.67 -32.74 -16.91
N MET A 19 4.54 -31.47 -16.55
CA MET A 19 5.54 -30.79 -15.71
C MET A 19 4.89 -29.55 -15.07
N MET A 20 5.27 -29.26 -13.83
CA MET A 20 5.02 -28.01 -13.10
C MET A 20 3.77 -27.89 -12.21
N ARG A 21 3.49 -28.93 -11.42
CA ARG A 21 3.22 -28.71 -9.98
C ARG A 21 4.53 -28.18 -9.34
N GLY A 22 4.88 -26.92 -9.61
CA GLY A 22 6.18 -26.36 -9.24
C GLY A 22 6.35 -24.85 -9.44
N GLY A 23 5.35 -24.15 -10.02
CA GLY A 23 5.40 -22.70 -10.24
C GLY A 23 5.15 -21.82 -9.00
N GLY A 24 4.98 -22.41 -7.81
CA GLY A 24 4.60 -21.67 -6.60
C GLY A 24 5.74 -20.91 -5.92
N GLY A 25 6.99 -21.39 -6.00
CA GLY A 25 8.10 -20.87 -5.18
C GLY A 25 8.50 -19.44 -5.50
N GLN A 26 8.57 -19.08 -6.79
CA GLN A 26 8.94 -17.74 -7.23
C GLN A 26 7.82 -16.71 -6.94
N GLN A 27 6.55 -17.11 -7.11
CA GLN A 27 5.41 -16.26 -6.80
C GLN A 27 5.29 -16.01 -5.28
N GLN A 28 5.56 -17.04 -4.46
CA GLN A 28 5.58 -16.91 -3.00
C GLN A 28 6.65 -15.92 -2.53
N GLN A 29 7.87 -16.04 -3.06
CA GLN A 29 8.98 -15.15 -2.72
C GLN A 29 8.67 -13.70 -3.09
N GLN A 30 8.14 -13.45 -4.29
CA GLN A 30 7.78 -12.10 -4.73
C GLN A 30 6.69 -11.49 -3.83
N LYS A 31 5.66 -12.27 -3.46
CA LYS A 31 4.61 -11.84 -2.54
C LYS A 31 5.16 -11.47 -1.17
N GLU A 32 6.07 -12.27 -0.62
CA GLU A 32 6.73 -11.98 0.66
C GLU A 32 7.56 -10.69 0.61
N GLN A 33 8.30 -10.47 -0.48
CA GLN A 33 9.06 -9.23 -0.67
C GLN A 33 8.15 -8.00 -0.73
N PHE A 34 7.03 -8.10 -1.44
CA PHE A 34 6.02 -7.04 -1.48
C PHE A 34 5.45 -6.74 -0.08
N VAL A 35 5.09 -7.77 0.70
CA VAL A 35 4.58 -7.59 2.07
C VAL A 35 5.63 -6.96 2.98
N LYS A 36 6.91 -7.34 2.86
CA LYS A 36 8.02 -6.71 3.61
C LYS A 36 8.18 -5.23 3.24
N LYS A 37 8.00 -4.86 1.98
CA LYS A 37 8.06 -3.47 1.51
C LYS A 37 6.89 -2.62 2.02
N VAL A 38 5.68 -3.19 2.06
CA VAL A 38 4.45 -2.47 2.44
C VAL A 38 4.29 -2.38 3.97
N VAL A 39 4.60 -3.44 4.71
CA VAL A 39 4.34 -3.52 6.14
C VAL A 39 5.55 -3.03 6.94
N VAL A 40 5.53 -1.73 7.26
CA VAL A 40 6.65 -1.03 7.90
C VAL A 40 6.90 -1.45 9.36
N CYS A 41 5.91 -1.99 10.07
CA CYS A 41 6.10 -2.40 11.47
C CYS A 41 5.28 -3.63 11.90
N GLY A 42 5.80 -4.39 12.87
CA GLY A 42 5.14 -5.61 13.37
C GLY A 42 3.75 -5.38 13.97
N ARG A 43 3.46 -4.17 14.49
CA ARG A 43 2.12 -3.82 14.99
C ARG A 43 1.11 -3.63 13.86
N ALA A 44 1.54 -3.15 12.70
CA ALA A 44 0.68 -2.99 11.53
C ALA A 44 0.26 -4.34 10.91
N LYS A 45 0.90 -5.45 11.30
CA LYS A 45 0.43 -6.79 10.93
C LYS A 45 -0.95 -7.12 11.52
N ARG A 46 -1.28 -6.56 12.69
CA ARG A 46 -2.48 -6.95 13.48
C ARG A 46 -3.64 -5.94 13.39
N GLY A 47 -3.45 -4.80 12.73
CA GLY A 47 -4.44 -3.72 12.74
C GLY A 47 -4.16 -2.61 11.76
N LEU A 48 -5.04 -1.59 11.74
CA LEU A 48 -4.99 -0.47 10.80
C LEU A 48 -4.32 0.75 11.44
N TYR A 49 -3.16 1.13 10.88
CA TYR A 49 -2.34 2.23 11.39
C TYR A 49 -2.25 3.41 10.43
N HIS A 50 -2.62 3.22 9.15
CA HIS A 50 -2.59 4.25 8.10
C HIS A 50 -1.22 4.97 8.06
N GLY A 51 -0.15 4.18 7.92
CA GLY A 51 1.23 4.67 7.90
C GLY A 51 1.79 5.21 9.22
N LYS A 52 1.02 5.23 10.32
CA LYS A 52 1.53 5.68 11.63
C LYS A 52 2.40 4.60 12.28
N THR A 53 3.68 4.90 12.39
CA THR A 53 4.70 4.06 13.03
C THR A 53 5.20 4.70 14.34
N VAL A 54 5.95 3.94 15.15
CA VAL A 54 6.67 4.52 16.30
C VAL A 54 7.80 5.39 15.78
N ARG A 55 7.94 6.57 16.39
CA ARG A 55 9.11 7.42 16.18
C ARG A 55 10.08 7.24 17.34
N PHE A 56 11.37 7.24 17.04
CA PHE A 56 12.45 7.23 18.00
C PHE A 56 13.21 8.55 17.93
N GLY A 57 13.76 8.99 19.05
CA GLY A 57 14.54 10.22 19.13
C GLY A 57 14.89 10.54 20.57
N ASN A 58 15.12 11.82 20.85
CA ASN A 58 15.61 12.27 22.15
C ASN A 58 14.65 13.27 22.78
N ASN A 59 14.54 13.24 24.10
CA ASN A 59 14.23 14.43 24.89
C ASN A 59 15.49 15.27 24.97
N VAL A 60 15.33 16.58 24.83
CA VAL A 60 16.40 17.56 25.01
C VAL A 60 15.96 18.46 26.17
N SER A 61 16.79 18.60 27.20
CA SER A 61 16.49 19.54 28.28
C SER A 61 16.59 20.98 27.77
N GLU A 62 15.71 21.84 28.26
CA GLU A 62 15.61 23.24 27.84
C GLU A 62 16.87 24.03 28.24
N ASP A 63 17.32 23.89 29.48
CA ASP A 63 18.41 24.69 30.02
C ASP A 63 19.82 24.17 29.66
N GLY A 64 19.95 22.85 29.52
CA GLY A 64 21.26 22.18 29.49
C GLY A 64 21.54 21.34 28.24
N GLY A 65 20.59 21.24 27.31
CA GLY A 65 20.76 20.47 26.07
C GLY A 65 20.99 18.97 26.26
N ASN A 66 20.76 18.43 27.47
CA ASN A 66 21.00 17.02 27.79
C ASN A 66 20.04 16.14 27.00
N LYS A 67 20.59 15.13 26.30
CA LYS A 67 19.83 14.27 25.39
C LYS A 67 19.54 12.92 26.03
N THR A 68 18.26 12.62 26.26
CA THR A 68 17.80 11.31 26.76
C THR A 68 16.98 10.58 25.69
N ARG A 69 17.26 9.29 25.45
CA ARG A 69 16.51 8.51 24.46
C ARG A 69 15.04 8.38 24.85
N ARG A 70 14.14 8.58 23.88
CA ARG A 70 12.69 8.37 24.05
C ARG A 70 12.03 7.77 22.82
N LYS A 71 10.80 7.30 23.04
CA LYS A 71 9.94 6.66 22.04
C LYS A 71 8.58 7.36 22.01
N TRP A 72 8.08 7.71 20.83
CA TRP A 72 6.70 8.19 20.63
C TRP A 72 5.86 7.09 19.97
N SER A 73 4.89 6.57 20.71
CA SER A 73 3.92 5.60 20.21
C SER A 73 2.70 6.28 19.60
N PRO A 74 2.14 5.76 18.50
CA PRO A 74 0.85 6.21 17.99
C PRO A 74 -0.27 5.83 18.97
N ASN A 75 -1.31 6.66 19.04
CA ASN A 75 -2.51 6.37 19.82
C ASN A 75 -3.34 5.30 19.11
N ALA A 76 -3.08 4.02 19.43
CA ALA A 76 -3.80 2.86 18.92
C ALA A 76 -4.69 2.26 20.01
N LYS A 77 -5.93 1.93 19.65
CA LYS A 77 -6.93 1.35 20.56
C LYS A 77 -7.63 0.18 19.87
N ARG A 78 -8.06 -0.81 20.66
CA ARG A 78 -8.83 -1.96 20.15
C ARG A 78 -10.28 -1.52 19.93
N LYS A 79 -10.78 -1.65 18.70
CA LYS A 79 -12.14 -1.30 18.32
C LYS A 79 -12.75 -2.42 17.47
N ARG A 80 -14.08 -2.50 17.48
CA ARG A 80 -14.85 -3.39 16.60
C ARG A 80 -15.54 -2.49 15.60
N LEU A 81 -15.24 -2.68 14.32
CA LEU A 81 -15.84 -1.92 13.22
C LEU A 81 -16.75 -2.84 12.41
N TYR A 82 -17.95 -2.37 12.08
CA TYR A 82 -18.87 -3.13 11.24
C TYR A 82 -18.40 -3.10 9.79
N SER A 83 -18.57 -4.22 9.09
CA SER A 83 -18.37 -4.36 7.67
C SER A 83 -19.66 -4.89 7.07
N GLU A 84 -20.22 -4.15 6.12
CA GLU A 84 -21.45 -4.46 5.38
C GLU A 84 -21.18 -5.60 4.42
N VAL A 85 -20.08 -5.55 3.67
CA VAL A 85 -19.68 -6.58 2.70
C VAL A 85 -19.50 -7.95 3.36
N LEU A 86 -18.97 -7.99 4.59
CA LEU A 86 -18.75 -9.23 5.34
C LEU A 86 -19.88 -9.54 6.34
N ASN A 87 -20.87 -8.65 6.47
CA ASN A 87 -21.95 -8.68 7.45
C ASN A 87 -21.51 -9.07 8.87
N ARG A 88 -20.40 -8.51 9.36
CA ARG A 88 -19.87 -8.83 10.69
C ARG A 88 -19.04 -7.72 11.31
N MET A 89 -18.96 -7.74 12.65
CA MET A 89 -18.05 -6.88 13.41
C MET A 89 -16.62 -7.40 13.34
N VAL A 90 -15.69 -6.60 12.82
CA VAL A 90 -14.27 -6.94 12.74
C VAL A 90 -13.49 -6.30 13.90
N PRO A 91 -12.98 -7.09 14.87
CA PRO A 91 -12.14 -6.58 15.93
C PRO A 91 -10.70 -6.35 15.42
N MET A 92 -10.16 -5.15 15.63
CA MET A 92 -8.78 -4.85 15.30
C MET A 92 -8.21 -3.69 16.14
N GLN A 93 -6.89 -3.52 16.11
CA GLN A 93 -6.23 -2.33 16.65
C GLN A 93 -6.29 -1.22 15.61
N VAL A 94 -6.81 -0.05 15.98
CA VAL A 94 -6.95 1.09 15.06
C VAL A 94 -6.32 2.32 15.69
N THR A 95 -5.58 3.09 14.90
CA THR A 95 -5.08 4.41 15.33
C THR A 95 -6.17 5.47 15.24
N ALA A 96 -6.10 6.50 16.08
CA ALA A 96 -7.03 7.63 16.00
C ALA A 96 -7.05 8.30 14.61
N HIS A 97 -5.91 8.31 13.91
CA HIS A 97 -5.83 8.82 12.54
C HIS A 97 -6.56 7.91 11.54
N ALA A 98 -6.37 6.58 11.65
CA ALA A 98 -7.08 5.64 10.80
C ALA A 98 -8.60 5.70 11.01
N LEU A 99 -9.07 5.86 12.25
CA LEU A 99 -10.51 6.07 12.53
C LEU A 99 -11.04 7.31 11.79
N LYS A 100 -10.35 8.46 11.89
CA LYS A 100 -10.76 9.67 11.15
C LYS A 100 -10.81 9.45 9.63
N CYS A 101 -9.88 8.68 9.08
CA CYS A 101 -9.87 8.34 7.66
C CYS A 101 -11.03 7.41 7.27
N ILE A 102 -11.40 6.49 8.15
CA ILE A 102 -12.55 5.60 7.97
C ILE A 102 -13.85 6.43 7.98
N ASP A 103 -13.99 7.34 8.95
CA ASP A 103 -15.15 8.22 9.04
C ASP A 103 -15.26 9.13 7.79
N LYS A 104 -14.12 9.68 7.34
CA LYS A 104 -14.06 10.50 6.10
C LYS A 104 -14.43 9.71 4.84
N ALA A 105 -14.10 8.42 4.79
CA ALA A 105 -14.47 7.54 3.67
C ALA A 105 -15.93 7.06 3.76
N GLY A 106 -16.64 7.34 4.86
CA GLY A 106 -18.01 6.90 5.08
C GLY A 106 -18.14 5.44 5.50
N GLY A 107 -17.10 4.84 6.11
CA GLY A 107 -17.17 3.47 6.61
C GLY A 107 -15.89 2.66 6.41
N LEU A 108 -15.84 1.49 7.05
CA LEU A 108 -14.67 0.60 6.97
C LEU A 108 -14.48 0.06 5.55
N ASP A 109 -15.55 -0.36 4.90
CA ASP A 109 -15.49 -1.03 3.61
C ASP A 109 -15.03 -0.06 2.52
N ASN A 110 -15.65 1.13 2.45
CA ASN A 110 -15.23 2.21 1.57
C ASN A 110 -13.77 2.59 1.77
N TYR A 111 -13.33 2.68 3.03
CA TYR A 111 -11.93 2.97 3.34
C TYR A 111 -10.99 1.89 2.80
N VAL A 112 -11.29 0.60 3.01
CA VAL A 112 -10.43 -0.51 2.60
C VAL A 112 -10.38 -0.65 1.07
N LEU A 113 -11.52 -0.49 0.39
CA LEU A 113 -11.62 -0.61 -1.06
C LEU A 113 -10.91 0.56 -1.77
N ASN A 114 -11.16 1.80 -1.33
CA ASN A 114 -10.66 3.00 -1.99
C ASN A 114 -9.20 3.33 -1.62
N THR A 115 -8.73 2.94 -0.42
CA THR A 115 -7.36 3.28 -0.01
C THR A 115 -6.34 2.34 -0.66
N PRO A 116 -5.26 2.86 -1.27
CA PRO A 116 -4.21 2.02 -1.82
C PRO A 116 -3.44 1.29 -0.70
N VAL A 117 -3.02 0.07 -1.00
CA VAL A 117 -2.32 -0.82 -0.05
C VAL A 117 -1.05 -0.17 0.51
N ALA A 118 -0.32 0.56 -0.34
CA ALA A 118 0.88 1.31 0.03
C ALA A 118 0.62 2.39 1.10
N LYS A 119 -0.57 2.99 1.13
CA LYS A 119 -0.95 4.02 2.12
C LYS A 119 -1.48 3.40 3.42
N MET A 120 -2.18 2.28 3.32
CA MET A 120 -2.64 1.53 4.49
C MET A 120 -1.48 0.95 5.31
N MET A 121 -0.42 0.48 4.65
CA MET A 121 0.78 -0.12 5.24
C MET A 121 0.48 -1.20 6.29
N SER A 122 -0.55 -2.01 6.06
CA SER A 122 -1.08 -2.97 7.03
C SER A 122 -1.40 -4.30 6.36
N LEU A 123 -0.87 -5.39 6.92
CA LEU A 123 -1.22 -6.75 6.49
C LEU A 123 -2.71 -7.02 6.74
N LYS A 124 -3.23 -6.53 7.88
CA LYS A 124 -4.64 -6.73 8.22
C LYS A 124 -5.57 -6.04 7.23
N GLY A 125 -5.18 -4.85 6.77
CA GLY A 125 -5.90 -4.13 5.71
C GLY A 125 -5.90 -4.89 4.39
N MET A 126 -4.75 -5.46 4.00
CA MET A 126 -4.64 -6.30 2.79
C MET A 126 -5.54 -7.53 2.87
N GLU A 127 -5.51 -8.27 3.98
CA GLU A 127 -6.39 -9.42 4.21
C GLU A 127 -7.88 -9.06 4.11
N LEU A 128 -8.26 -7.88 4.62
CA LEU A 128 -9.64 -7.42 4.55
C LEU A 128 -10.02 -7.06 3.11
N LYS A 129 -9.14 -6.39 2.38
CA LYS A 129 -9.36 -6.03 0.99
C LYS A 129 -9.58 -7.28 0.14
N GLU A 130 -8.71 -8.28 0.26
CA GLU A 130 -8.85 -9.56 -0.44
C GLU A 130 -10.18 -10.26 -0.12
N LYS A 131 -10.57 -10.30 1.16
CA LYS A 131 -11.84 -10.90 1.58
C LYS A 131 -13.06 -10.16 1.02
N MET A 132 -13.03 -8.82 1.02
CA MET A 132 -14.12 -7.99 0.50
C MET A 132 -14.24 -8.14 -1.01
N THR A 133 -13.12 -8.02 -1.75
CA THR A 133 -13.11 -8.21 -3.21
C THR A 133 -13.63 -9.60 -3.59
N ARG A 134 -13.21 -10.64 -2.85
CA ARG A 134 -13.73 -11.99 -3.04
C ARG A 134 -15.24 -12.07 -2.79
N ALA A 135 -15.73 -11.57 -1.66
CA ALA A 135 -17.15 -11.58 -1.35
C ALA A 135 -17.98 -10.82 -2.40
N LEU A 136 -17.50 -9.66 -2.86
CA LEU A 136 -18.13 -8.89 -3.93
C LEU A 136 -18.15 -9.66 -5.26
N SER A 137 -17.05 -10.34 -5.61
CA SER A 137 -16.99 -11.16 -6.84
C SER A 137 -17.95 -12.37 -6.79
N GLU A 138 -18.07 -13.00 -5.63
CA GLU A 138 -18.97 -14.14 -5.41
C GLU A 138 -20.44 -13.69 -5.47
N GLU A 139 -20.75 -12.53 -4.89
CA GLU A 139 -22.09 -11.93 -4.94
C GLU A 139 -22.48 -11.51 -6.36
N ARG A 140 -21.56 -10.89 -7.11
CA ARG A 140 -21.77 -10.57 -8.53
C ARG A 140 -22.07 -11.82 -9.36
N ARG A 141 -21.29 -12.89 -9.15
CA ARG A 141 -21.51 -14.20 -9.79
C ARG A 141 -22.87 -14.78 -9.42
N ARG A 142 -23.30 -14.63 -8.15
CA ARG A 142 -24.62 -15.08 -7.67
C ARG A 142 -25.76 -14.30 -8.32
N ARG A 143 -25.58 -13.00 -8.56
CA ARG A 143 -26.56 -12.12 -9.21
C ARG A 143 -26.67 -12.34 -10.73
N GLY A 144 -25.73 -13.08 -11.33
CA GLY A 144 -25.71 -13.35 -12.78
C GLY A 144 -25.27 -12.15 -13.61
N GLU A 145 -24.57 -11.20 -13.00
CA GLU A 145 -23.97 -10.06 -13.70
C GLU A 145 -22.62 -10.53 -14.29
N GLU A 146 -22.64 -11.03 -15.53
CA GLU A 146 -21.41 -11.16 -16.33
C GLU A 146 -20.91 -9.76 -16.68
N GLU A 147 -20.06 -9.19 -15.82
CA GLU A 147 -19.35 -7.97 -16.18
C GLU A 147 -18.20 -8.31 -17.14
N GLY A 148 -18.35 -7.84 -18.39
CA GLY A 148 -17.28 -7.75 -19.35
C GLY A 148 -16.05 -7.08 -18.74
N ALA A 149 -14.90 -7.65 -19.05
CA ALA A 149 -13.60 -7.15 -18.65
C ALA A 149 -13.46 -5.65 -18.99
N LYS A 150 -13.58 -4.78 -17.99
CA LYS A 150 -12.88 -3.51 -18.03
C LYS A 150 -11.46 -3.79 -17.60
N GLU A 151 -10.63 -3.99 -18.60
CA GLU A 151 -9.20 -3.71 -18.56
C GLU A 151 -9.03 -2.25 -18.15
N ASP A 152 -9.10 -1.95 -16.85
CA ASP A 152 -8.42 -0.76 -16.33
C ASP A 152 -6.97 -1.19 -16.13
N SER A 153 -6.28 -1.32 -17.26
CA SER A 153 -4.85 -1.18 -17.36
C SER A 153 -4.46 0.10 -16.63
N ASN A 154 -3.90 -0.07 -15.44
CA ASN A 154 -2.69 0.60 -14.99
C ASN A 154 -2.28 1.80 -15.88
N GLU A 155 -2.94 2.95 -15.73
CA GLU A 155 -2.40 4.26 -16.12
C GLU A 155 -1.30 4.61 -15.11
N ALA A 156 -0.21 3.86 -15.24
CA ALA A 156 1.12 4.27 -14.86
C ALA A 156 1.79 4.73 -16.16
N GLU A 157 1.43 5.93 -16.62
CA GLU A 157 2.36 6.72 -17.42
C GLU A 157 3.15 7.59 -16.44
N GLY A 158 4.45 7.32 -16.40
CA GLY A 158 5.43 8.18 -15.78
C GLY A 158 5.92 9.22 -16.78
N GLU A 159 6.39 10.32 -16.19
CA GLU A 159 7.54 11.15 -16.62
C GLU A 159 7.35 12.15 -17.76
N GLU A 160 7.32 13.43 -17.39
CA GLU A 160 8.25 14.40 -17.97
C GLU A 160 8.96 15.14 -16.82
N GLU A 161 10.29 15.03 -16.83
CA GLU A 161 11.20 15.96 -16.21
C GLU A 161 11.02 17.32 -16.89
N GLU A 162 10.78 18.39 -16.13
CA GLU A 162 11.12 19.73 -16.62
C GLU A 162 12.30 20.23 -15.79
N GLU A 163 13.45 20.32 -16.46
CA GLU A 163 14.56 21.15 -16.03
C GLU A 163 14.16 22.63 -16.10
N GLY A 164 14.45 23.40 -15.04
CA GLY A 164 14.62 24.85 -15.16
C GLY A 164 13.73 25.74 -14.30
N GLU A 165 14.05 25.89 -13.01
CA GLU A 165 14.40 27.21 -12.45
C GLU A 165 14.83 27.06 -10.99
N THR A 166 16.10 27.34 -10.75
CA THR A 166 16.61 27.64 -9.42
C THR A 166 15.83 28.84 -8.86
N LYS A 167 14.99 28.61 -7.84
CA LYS A 167 14.48 29.70 -7.00
C LYS A 167 15.68 30.41 -6.36
N THR A 168 16.13 31.47 -7.01
CA THR A 168 17.03 32.46 -6.43
C THR A 168 16.42 32.91 -5.10
N PRO A 169 17.15 32.89 -3.98
CA PRO A 169 16.61 33.38 -2.72
C PRO A 169 16.24 34.86 -2.90
N LYS A 170 15.02 35.24 -2.50
CA LYS A 170 14.58 36.65 -2.52
C LYS A 170 15.61 37.49 -1.78
N ARG A 171 16.25 38.42 -2.50
CA ARG A 171 17.15 39.41 -1.91
C ARG A 171 16.35 40.19 -0.86
N PRO A 172 16.88 40.42 0.36
CA PRO A 172 16.20 41.26 1.33
C PRO A 172 16.02 42.67 0.75
N PRO A 173 14.92 43.37 1.08
CA PRO A 173 14.68 44.72 0.58
C PRO A 173 15.82 45.66 1.02
N PRO A 174 16.18 46.67 0.20
CA PRO A 174 17.20 47.64 0.58
C PRO A 174 16.77 48.37 1.86
N PRO A 175 17.73 48.74 2.74
CA PRO A 175 17.42 49.55 3.90
C PRO A 175 16.81 50.88 3.46
N ARG A 176 15.74 51.31 4.13
CA ARG A 176 15.10 52.60 3.87
C ARG A 176 16.13 53.74 4.01
N PRO A 177 16.10 54.75 3.13
CA PRO A 177 16.98 55.91 3.29
C PRO A 177 16.67 56.59 4.63
N LYS A 178 17.72 56.85 5.42
CA LYS A 178 17.58 57.64 6.65
C LYS A 178 17.20 59.06 6.23
N THR A 179 15.95 59.44 6.47
CA THR A 179 15.57 60.85 6.50
C THR A 179 16.30 61.48 7.68
N LYS A 180 17.26 62.37 7.40
CA LYS A 180 17.83 63.26 8.41
C LYS A 180 16.74 64.26 8.80
N SER A 181 16.32 64.23 10.05
CA SER A 181 15.81 65.41 10.75
C SER A 181 17.00 66.19 11.30
#